data_AF-A0A7S0S2J1-F1
#
_entry.id   AF-A0A7S0S2J1-F1
#
_cell.length_a   1.000
_cell.length_b   1.000
_cell.length_c   1.000
_cell.angle_alpha   90.00
_cell.angle_beta   90.00
_cell.angle_gamma   90.00
#
_symmetry.space_group_name_H-M   'P 1'
#
loop_
_entity.id
_entity.type
_entity.pdbx_description
1 polymer ?
#
loop_
_entity_poly.entity_id
_entity_poly.type
_entity_poly.pdbx_seq_one_letter_code
_entity_poly.pdbx_strand_id
1 'polypeptide(L)'
;SSRVPEWSLAGSVFEARLTECEARDYYDTDRVRGAQFQLDWQRVVAKTRFRRLVARSDEGVRAADQGLDRELGELRREMGRYRDHLRALFTHYACASPKFSSEDILTMTMGSWLGFCTDARVLEPGQRGCSKEDLQTVFISVNFEEERDGVEAEANDDDAMMRFEFYEG
;
A
#
# COMPACT_ATOMS: atom_id res chain seq x y z
N SER A 1 -23.50 29.21 -35.57
CA SER A 1 -23.34 27.84 -35.05
C SER A 1 -21.86 27.63 -34.78
N SER A 2 -21.42 27.70 -33.53
CA SER A 2 -20.03 27.44 -33.16
C SER A 2 -19.78 25.94 -33.27
N ARG A 3 -18.83 25.54 -34.12
CA ARG A 3 -18.35 24.15 -34.19
C ARG A 3 -17.68 23.84 -32.85
N VAL A 4 -18.25 22.90 -32.10
CA VAL A 4 -17.56 22.29 -30.95
C VAL A 4 -16.37 21.51 -31.52
N PRO A 5 -15.14 21.74 -31.05
CA PRO A 5 -13.99 20.95 -31.47
C PRO A 5 -14.20 19.47 -31.14
N GLU A 6 -13.79 18.58 -32.04
CA GLU A 6 -13.82 17.14 -31.81
C GLU A 6 -12.80 16.79 -30.71
N TRP A 7 -13.29 16.22 -29.62
CA TRP A 7 -12.45 15.87 -28.47
C TRP A 7 -11.61 14.63 -28.78
N SER A 8 -10.32 14.67 -28.43
CA SER A 8 -9.42 13.51 -28.48
C SER A 8 -8.39 13.59 -27.35
N LEU A 9 -7.84 12.43 -26.94
CA LEU A 9 -6.78 12.37 -25.94
C LEU A 9 -5.51 13.11 -26.39
N ALA A 10 -5.17 13.02 -27.69
CA ALA A 10 -4.03 13.70 -28.28
C ALA A 10 -4.17 15.22 -28.32
N GLY A 11 -5.39 15.75 -28.40
CA GLY A 11 -5.67 17.19 -28.33
C GLY A 11 -6.04 17.68 -26.93
N SER A 12 -5.79 16.89 -25.88
CA SER A 12 -6.20 17.18 -24.52
C SER A 12 -5.01 17.45 -23.60
N VAL A 13 -5.29 17.85 -22.36
CA VAL A 13 -4.29 17.98 -21.28
C VAL A 13 -3.49 16.68 -21.04
N PHE A 14 -3.97 15.52 -21.51
CA PHE A 14 -3.31 14.24 -21.34
C PHE A 14 -2.24 13.94 -22.41
N GLU A 15 -2.09 14.76 -23.46
CA GLU A 15 -1.08 14.58 -24.51
C GLU A 15 0.33 14.40 -23.92
N ALA A 16 0.69 15.24 -22.95
CA ALA A 16 1.98 15.23 -22.29
C ALA A 16 2.33 13.89 -21.62
N ARG A 17 1.34 13.04 -21.27
CA ARG A 17 1.60 11.73 -20.64
C ARG A 17 2.40 10.79 -21.54
N LEU A 18 2.32 10.93 -22.87
CA LEU A 18 3.08 10.10 -23.79
C LEU A 18 4.60 10.30 -23.65
N THR A 19 5.03 11.46 -23.19
CA THR A 19 6.46 11.83 -23.07
C THR A 19 6.93 11.99 -21.64
N GLU A 20 6.09 12.55 -20.76
CA GLU A 20 6.47 12.96 -19.41
C GLU A 20 6.13 11.90 -18.34
N CYS A 21 5.14 11.05 -18.58
CA CYS A 21 4.75 10.02 -17.62
C CYS A 21 5.60 8.75 -17.78
N GLU A 22 5.92 8.08 -16.67
CA GLU A 22 6.64 6.79 -16.69
C GLU A 22 5.95 5.73 -17.54
N ALA A 23 4.62 5.77 -17.64
CA ALA A 23 3.84 4.86 -18.46
C ALA A 23 4.12 5.06 -19.96
N ARG A 24 4.45 6.28 -20.38
CA ARG A 24 4.53 6.72 -21.79
C ARG A 24 3.28 6.35 -22.59
N ASP A 25 2.13 6.47 -21.94
CA ASP A 25 0.81 6.10 -22.42
C ASP A 25 -0.23 7.00 -21.73
N TYR A 26 -1.40 7.16 -22.33
CA TYR A 26 -2.52 7.89 -21.73
C TYR A 26 -3.00 7.20 -20.45
N TYR A 27 -2.83 5.88 -20.37
CA TYR A 27 -3.21 5.07 -19.22
C TYR A 27 -1.99 4.48 -18.52
N ASP A 28 -2.16 4.08 -17.26
CA ASP A 28 -1.14 3.29 -16.60
C ASP A 28 -1.03 1.93 -17.29
N THR A 29 0.20 1.52 -17.59
CA THR A 29 0.48 0.22 -18.21
C THR A 29 0.74 -0.85 -17.15
N ASP A 30 0.57 -2.13 -17.51
CA ASP A 30 0.90 -3.23 -16.62
C ASP A 30 2.38 -3.21 -16.18
N ARG A 31 3.27 -2.74 -17.07
CA ARG A 31 4.69 -2.52 -16.77
C ARG A 31 4.88 -1.59 -15.57
N VAL A 32 4.21 -0.44 -15.55
CA VAL A 32 4.33 0.53 -14.45
C VAL A 32 3.69 -0.01 -13.18
N ARG A 33 2.53 -0.68 -13.27
CA ARG A 33 1.90 -1.31 -12.10
C ARG A 33 2.75 -2.42 -11.48
N GLY A 34 3.37 -3.25 -12.32
CA GLY A 34 4.32 -4.28 -11.87
C GLY A 34 5.57 -3.69 -11.23
N ALA A 35 6.12 -2.60 -11.80
CA ALA A 35 7.25 -1.89 -11.23
C ALA A 35 6.91 -1.25 -9.87
N GLN A 36 5.74 -0.62 -9.75
CA GLN A 36 5.25 -0.06 -8.49
C GLN A 36 5.13 -1.13 -7.40
N PHE A 37 4.45 -2.25 -7.71
CA PHE A 37 4.33 -3.37 -6.76
C PHE A 37 5.70 -3.90 -6.34
N GLN A 38 6.65 -3.97 -7.27
CA GLN A 38 8.00 -4.43 -6.96
C GLN A 38 8.74 -3.50 -5.99
N LEU A 39 8.62 -2.19 -6.16
CA LEU A 39 9.21 -1.19 -5.26
C LEU A 39 8.57 -1.25 -3.87
N ASP A 40 7.24 -1.35 -3.81
CA ASP A 40 6.53 -1.49 -2.53
C ASP A 40 6.94 -2.78 -1.81
N TRP A 41 7.00 -3.91 -2.52
CA TRP A 41 7.43 -5.18 -1.97
C TRP A 41 8.87 -5.13 -1.44
N GLN A 42 9.78 -4.48 -2.16
CA GLN A 42 11.16 -4.29 -1.70
C GLN A 42 11.23 -3.54 -0.37
N ARG A 43 10.38 -2.52 -0.19
CA ARG A 43 10.29 -1.78 1.07
C ARG A 43 9.74 -2.65 2.20
N VAL A 44 8.71 -3.46 1.92
CA VAL A 44 8.15 -4.40 2.91
C VAL A 44 9.20 -5.39 3.40
N VAL A 45 9.89 -6.08 2.49
CA VAL A 45 10.86 -7.14 2.87
C VAL A 45 12.17 -6.60 3.43
N ALA A 46 12.45 -5.31 3.27
CA ALA A 46 13.57 -4.64 3.92
C ALA A 46 13.34 -4.48 5.43
N LYS A 47 12.09 -4.46 5.89
CA LYS A 47 11.76 -4.34 7.32
C LYS A 47 12.10 -5.62 8.09
N THR A 48 13.00 -5.51 9.05
CA THR A 48 13.42 -6.64 9.90
C THR A 48 12.23 -7.25 10.64
N ARG A 49 11.30 -6.42 11.14
CA ARG A 49 10.08 -6.88 11.81
C ARG A 49 9.20 -7.77 10.93
N PHE A 50 9.03 -7.42 9.66
CA PHE A 50 8.20 -8.17 8.73
C PHE A 50 8.84 -9.54 8.44
N ARG A 51 10.15 -9.55 8.18
CA ARG A 51 10.92 -10.80 8.03
C ARG A 51 10.79 -11.71 9.24
N ARG A 52 10.86 -11.16 10.46
CA ARG A 52 10.67 -11.91 11.71
C ARG A 52 9.25 -12.41 11.89
N LEU A 53 8.24 -11.62 11.50
CA LEU A 53 6.83 -12.02 11.52
C LEU A 53 6.63 -13.26 10.64
N VAL A 54 7.09 -13.20 9.38
CA VAL A 54 7.01 -14.34 8.45
C VAL A 54 7.73 -15.57 9.00
N ALA A 55 8.97 -15.40 9.48
CA ALA A 55 9.75 -16.51 10.04
C ALA A 55 9.11 -17.18 11.28
N ARG A 56 8.33 -16.42 12.06
CA ARG A 56 7.63 -16.94 13.24
C ARG A 56 6.31 -17.62 12.88
N SER A 57 5.63 -17.11 11.86
CA SER A 57 4.30 -17.58 11.46
C SER A 57 4.33 -18.80 10.54
N ASP A 58 5.40 -18.99 9.78
CA ASP A 58 5.54 -20.16 8.89
C ASP A 58 6.18 -21.36 9.59
N GLU A 59 5.50 -22.51 9.55
CA GLU A 59 5.97 -23.75 10.20
C GLU A 59 7.22 -24.32 9.54
N GLY A 60 7.32 -24.24 8.21
CA GLY A 60 8.45 -24.77 7.45
C GLY A 60 9.73 -23.97 7.68
N VAL A 61 9.62 -22.64 7.75
CA VAL A 61 10.73 -21.75 8.12
C VAL A 61 11.15 -21.99 9.56
N ARG A 62 10.20 -22.14 10.49
CA ARG A 62 10.51 -22.40 11.90
C ARG A 62 11.15 -23.77 12.13
N ALA A 63 10.76 -24.79 11.38
CA ALA A 63 11.36 -26.12 11.40
C ALA A 63 12.71 -26.21 10.65
N ALA A 64 13.13 -25.12 9.99
CA ALA A 64 14.28 -25.07 9.09
C ALA A 64 14.18 -26.01 7.87
N ASP A 65 12.98 -26.48 7.56
CA ASP A 65 12.66 -27.29 6.37
C ASP A 65 12.55 -26.41 5.11
N GLN A 66 12.23 -25.12 5.29
CA GLN A 66 12.15 -24.11 4.24
C GLN A 66 12.94 -22.85 4.59
N GLY A 67 13.56 -22.21 3.59
CA GLY A 67 14.27 -20.96 3.78
C GLY A 67 13.33 -19.75 3.76
N LEU A 68 13.57 -18.75 4.63
CA LEU A 68 12.76 -17.52 4.70
C LEU A 68 12.63 -16.82 3.34
N ASP A 69 13.68 -16.75 2.53
CA ASP A 69 13.62 -16.07 1.23
C ASP A 69 12.74 -16.81 0.20
N ARG A 70 12.59 -18.13 0.35
CA ARG A 70 11.64 -18.90 -0.46
C ARG A 70 10.21 -18.51 -0.09
N GLU A 71 9.90 -18.47 1.21
CA GLU A 71 8.58 -18.09 1.72
C GLU A 71 8.22 -16.66 1.33
N LEU A 72 9.14 -15.70 1.50
CA LEU A 72 8.96 -14.33 1.00
C LEU A 72 8.71 -14.31 -0.52
N GLY A 73 9.36 -15.17 -1.29
CA GLY A 73 9.12 -15.33 -2.72
C GLY A 73 7.73 -15.88 -3.05
N GLU A 74 7.20 -16.78 -2.23
CA GLU A 74 5.83 -17.34 -2.34
C GLU A 74 4.78 -16.28 -2.03
N LEU A 75 4.93 -15.56 -0.90
CA LEU A 75 4.07 -14.42 -0.53
C LEU A 75 4.04 -13.33 -1.62
N ARG A 76 5.22 -12.94 -2.14
CA ARG A 76 5.30 -11.97 -3.24
C ARG A 76 4.48 -12.40 -4.46
N ARG A 77 4.57 -13.68 -4.83
CA ARG A 77 3.85 -14.21 -5.99
C ARG A 77 2.34 -14.15 -5.78
N GLU A 78 1.86 -14.53 -4.60
CA GLU A 78 0.43 -14.47 -4.32
C GLU A 78 -0.09 -13.04 -4.25
N MET A 79 0.57 -12.15 -3.50
CA MET A 79 0.20 -10.73 -3.46
C MET A 79 0.25 -10.10 -4.86
N GLY A 80 1.24 -10.48 -5.68
CA GLY A 80 1.39 -10.00 -7.04
C GLY A 80 0.21 -10.33 -7.96
N ARG A 81 -0.57 -11.40 -7.68
CA ARG A 81 -1.82 -11.72 -8.42
C ARG A 81 -2.93 -10.70 -8.15
N TYR A 82 -2.91 -10.09 -6.97
CA TYR A 82 -3.92 -9.13 -6.50
C TYR A 82 -3.42 -7.68 -6.50
N ARG A 83 -2.23 -7.38 -7.05
CA ARG A 83 -1.61 -6.05 -7.01
C ARG A 83 -2.53 -4.91 -7.44
N ASP A 84 -3.33 -5.11 -8.49
CA ASP A 84 -4.23 -4.08 -9.01
C ASP A 84 -5.39 -3.82 -8.05
N HIS A 85 -5.90 -4.87 -7.39
CA HIS A 85 -6.94 -4.76 -6.36
C HIS A 85 -6.38 -4.09 -5.09
N LEU A 86 -5.20 -4.51 -4.64
CA LEU A 86 -4.54 -3.91 -3.47
C LEU A 86 -4.26 -2.42 -3.69
N ARG A 87 -3.79 -2.04 -4.89
CA ARG A 87 -3.62 -0.64 -5.28
C ARG A 87 -4.95 0.10 -5.28
N ALA A 88 -5.99 -0.46 -5.88
CA ALA A 88 -7.30 0.17 -5.94
C ALA A 88 -7.92 0.39 -4.56
N LEU A 89 -7.81 -0.60 -3.66
CA LEU A 89 -8.25 -0.50 -2.27
C LEU A 89 -7.49 0.62 -1.54
N PHE A 90 -6.17 0.62 -1.62
CA PHE A 90 -5.35 1.67 -1.02
C PHE A 90 -5.77 3.06 -1.51
N THR A 91 -5.85 3.26 -2.84
CA THR A 91 -6.22 4.54 -3.43
C THR A 91 -7.64 4.97 -3.03
N HIS A 92 -8.59 4.04 -2.96
CA HIS A 92 -9.95 4.35 -2.53
C HIS A 92 -9.98 4.90 -1.11
N TYR A 93 -9.37 4.21 -0.15
CA TYR A 93 -9.41 4.61 1.26
C TYR A 93 -8.47 5.79 1.59
N ALA A 94 -7.37 5.95 0.85
CA ALA A 94 -6.53 7.15 0.90
C ALA A 94 -7.33 8.40 0.46
N CYS A 95 -8.04 8.32 -0.68
CA CYS A 95 -8.87 9.42 -1.16
C CYS A 95 -10.11 9.69 -0.29
N ALA A 96 -10.60 8.70 0.46
CA ALA A 96 -11.72 8.86 1.39
C ALA A 96 -11.30 9.56 2.71
N SER A 97 -10.01 9.87 2.88
CA SER A 97 -9.50 10.55 4.08
C SER A 97 -10.11 11.95 4.23
N PRO A 98 -10.56 12.35 5.45
CA PRO A 98 -11.12 13.69 5.69
C PRO A 98 -10.13 14.83 5.46
N LYS A 99 -8.84 14.56 5.66
CA LYS A 99 -7.73 15.45 5.27
C LYS A 99 -7.36 15.10 3.83
N PHE A 100 -8.03 15.73 2.88
CA PHE A 100 -7.71 15.57 1.45
C PHE A 100 -6.94 16.79 0.97
N SER A 101 -5.63 16.82 1.26
CA SER A 101 -4.68 17.70 0.56
C SER A 101 -3.97 16.93 -0.55
N SER A 102 -3.35 17.62 -1.50
CA SER A 102 -2.55 16.97 -2.55
C SER A 102 -1.37 16.14 -2.00
N GLU A 103 -0.93 16.44 -0.79
CA GLU A 103 0.16 15.74 -0.10
C GLU A 103 -0.33 14.44 0.58
N ASP A 104 -1.61 14.39 0.97
CA ASP A 104 -2.24 13.26 1.68
C ASP A 104 -2.77 12.16 0.74
N ILE A 105 -2.86 12.40 -0.57
CA ILE A 105 -3.42 11.42 -1.54
C ILE A 105 -2.60 10.11 -1.58
N LEU A 106 -1.35 10.17 -1.14
CA LEU A 106 -0.42 9.05 -1.12
C LEU A 106 -0.35 8.32 0.23
N THR A 107 -1.13 8.76 1.21
CA THR A 107 -1.16 8.21 2.57
C THR A 107 -2.60 7.82 2.97
N MET A 108 -2.74 6.95 3.95
CA MET A 108 -4.04 6.52 4.46
C MET A 108 -4.06 6.62 5.99
N THR A 109 -4.97 7.43 6.52
CA THR A 109 -5.11 7.61 7.96
C THR A 109 -5.64 6.34 8.64
N MET A 110 -5.39 6.21 9.95
CA MET A 110 -5.93 5.10 10.75
C MET A 110 -7.46 4.98 10.63
N GLY A 111 -8.18 6.10 10.57
CA GLY A 111 -9.63 6.11 10.41
C GLY A 111 -10.08 5.44 9.10
N SER A 112 -9.44 5.80 7.99
CA SER A 112 -9.69 5.19 6.68
C SER A 112 -9.33 3.70 6.65
N TRP A 113 -8.19 3.33 7.26
CA TRP A 113 -7.76 1.93 7.32
C TRP A 113 -8.68 1.07 8.18
N LEU A 114 -9.17 1.56 9.32
CA LEU A 114 -10.18 0.86 10.12
C LEU A 114 -11.53 0.76 9.39
N GLY A 115 -11.87 1.77 8.58
CA GLY A 115 -13.00 1.72 7.65
C GLY A 115 -12.87 0.55 6.68
N PHE A 116 -11.70 0.44 6.02
CA PHE A 116 -11.36 -0.72 5.19
C PHE A 116 -11.51 -2.04 5.93
N CYS A 117 -10.92 -2.18 7.13
CA CYS A 117 -11.02 -3.41 7.91
C CYS A 117 -12.47 -3.78 8.27
N THR A 118 -13.32 -2.79 8.48
CA THR A 118 -14.75 -3.00 8.74
C THR A 118 -15.47 -3.48 7.47
N ASP A 119 -15.25 -2.80 6.33
CA ASP A 119 -15.89 -3.15 5.06
C ASP A 119 -15.42 -4.50 4.51
N ALA A 120 -14.15 -4.83 4.72
CA ALA A 120 -13.54 -6.11 4.36
C ALA A 120 -13.87 -7.23 5.34
N ARG A 121 -14.64 -6.95 6.41
CA ARG A 121 -15.02 -7.91 7.47
C ARG A 121 -13.83 -8.52 8.21
N VAL A 122 -12.73 -7.78 8.29
CA VAL A 122 -11.63 -8.05 9.21
C VAL A 122 -12.04 -7.68 10.64
N LEU A 123 -12.89 -6.66 10.79
CA LEU A 123 -13.49 -6.24 12.06
C LEU A 123 -15.01 -6.51 12.04
N GLU A 124 -15.46 -7.58 12.69
CA GLU A 124 -16.89 -7.90 12.84
C GLU A 124 -17.36 -7.86 14.31
N PRO A 125 -18.56 -7.30 14.60
CA PRO A 125 -19.11 -7.33 15.95
C PRO A 125 -19.28 -8.76 16.48
N GLY A 126 -18.66 -9.04 17.62
CA GLY A 126 -18.77 -10.34 18.30
C GLY A 126 -17.78 -11.41 17.80
N GLN A 127 -16.91 -11.10 16.85
CA GLN A 127 -15.81 -12.00 16.51
C GLN A 127 -14.84 -12.15 17.68
N ARG A 128 -14.29 -13.36 17.87
CA ARG A 128 -13.20 -13.60 18.84
C ARG A 128 -11.86 -13.57 18.11
N GLY A 129 -10.90 -12.84 18.67
CA GLY A 129 -9.49 -12.91 18.28
C GLY A 129 -8.93 -11.68 17.55
N CYS A 130 -9.78 -10.78 17.06
CA CYS A 130 -9.34 -9.50 16.48
C CYS A 130 -10.28 -8.38 16.94
N SER A 131 -9.78 -7.54 17.82
CA SER A 131 -10.44 -6.33 18.30
C SER A 131 -10.02 -5.11 17.47
N LYS A 132 -10.74 -4.00 17.65
CA LYS A 132 -10.36 -2.73 17.02
C LYS A 132 -9.00 -2.27 17.55
N GLU A 133 -8.73 -2.50 18.83
CA GLU A 133 -7.49 -2.16 19.50
C GLU A 133 -6.31 -2.98 18.96
N ASP A 134 -6.53 -4.26 18.60
CA ASP A 134 -5.52 -5.09 17.94
C ASP A 134 -5.16 -4.51 16.57
N LEU A 135 -6.16 -4.09 15.79
CA LEU A 135 -5.94 -3.45 14.50
C LEU A 135 -5.20 -2.11 14.67
N GLN A 136 -5.61 -1.26 15.60
CA GLN A 136 -4.87 -0.02 15.89
C GLN A 136 -3.40 -0.29 16.21
N THR A 137 -3.12 -1.37 16.95
CA THR A 137 -1.76 -1.82 17.24
C THR A 137 -1.01 -2.24 15.98
N VAL A 138 -1.66 -2.96 15.06
CA VAL A 138 -1.08 -3.29 13.74
C VAL A 138 -0.74 -2.03 12.97
N PHE A 139 -1.68 -1.07 12.86
CA PHE A 139 -1.44 0.20 12.17
C PHE A 139 -0.21 0.91 12.73
N ILE A 140 -0.15 1.13 14.05
CA ILE A 140 1.00 1.78 14.70
C ILE A 140 2.28 1.01 14.42
N SER A 141 2.23 -0.33 14.52
CA SER A 141 3.40 -1.16 14.28
C SER A 141 3.92 -1.10 12.85
N VAL A 142 3.05 -1.02 11.83
CA VAL A 142 3.50 -1.00 10.42
C VAL A 142 3.95 0.37 9.95
N ASN A 143 3.49 1.44 10.60
CA ASN A 143 3.91 2.83 10.36
C ASN A 143 5.18 3.22 11.12
N PHE A 144 5.52 2.50 12.20
CA PHE A 144 6.71 2.82 12.99
C PHE A 144 8.00 2.75 12.15
N GLU A 145 8.79 3.83 12.12
CA GLU A 145 10.11 3.86 11.48
C GLU A 145 11.21 3.49 12.51
N GLU A 146 12.06 2.50 12.19
CA GLU A 146 13.09 1.97 13.11
C GLU A 146 14.29 2.93 13.30
N GLU A 147 14.52 3.89 12.40
CA GLU A 147 15.62 4.86 12.47
C GLU A 147 15.09 6.26 12.87
N ARG A 148 15.25 6.62 14.16
CA ARG A 148 14.76 7.88 14.76
C ARG A 148 15.86 8.92 15.00
N ASP A 149 17.03 8.79 14.38
CA ASP A 149 18.15 9.70 14.65
C ASP A 149 18.20 10.85 13.64
N GLY A 150 17.49 11.95 13.94
CA GLY A 150 17.58 13.19 13.18
C GLY A 150 16.56 14.27 13.63
N VAL A 151 16.86 15.54 13.30
CA VAL A 151 15.97 16.71 13.51
C VAL A 151 14.63 16.56 12.77
N GLU A 152 14.56 15.61 11.81
CA GLU A 152 13.34 15.22 11.07
C GLU A 152 12.34 14.40 11.91
N ALA A 153 12.75 13.83 13.05
CA ALA A 153 11.85 13.09 13.95
C ALA A 153 10.83 14.00 14.66
N GLU A 154 11.07 15.31 14.71
CA GLU A 154 10.17 16.31 15.31
C GLU A 154 9.06 16.78 14.36
N ALA A 155 9.15 16.42 13.07
CA ALA A 155 8.20 16.79 12.02
C ALA A 155 7.41 15.60 11.43
N ASN A 156 7.60 14.39 11.95
CA ASN A 156 7.04 13.18 11.36
C ASN A 156 5.57 12.99 11.78
N ASP A 157 4.66 13.11 10.82
CA ASP A 157 3.25 12.73 10.96
C ASP A 157 3.17 11.19 10.97
N ASP A 158 3.43 10.57 12.14
CA ASP A 158 3.23 9.13 12.48
C ASP A 158 1.75 8.64 12.29
N ASP A 159 0.90 9.42 11.61
CA ASP A 159 -0.57 9.31 11.60
C ASP A 159 -1.15 8.68 10.32
N ALA A 160 -0.33 8.39 9.30
CA ALA A 160 -0.82 7.92 8.01
C ALA A 160 0.09 6.90 7.30
N MET A 161 -0.51 5.80 6.83
CA MET A 161 0.19 4.68 6.22
C MET A 161 0.42 4.88 4.72
N MET A 162 1.62 4.53 4.28
CA MET A 162 1.99 4.44 2.88
C MET A 162 1.50 3.12 2.26
N ARG A 163 1.45 3.05 0.92
CA ARG A 163 0.95 1.85 0.21
C ARG A 163 1.70 0.56 0.55
N PHE A 164 3.01 0.62 0.75
CA PHE A 164 3.79 -0.56 1.15
C PHE A 164 3.49 -1.00 2.59
N GLU A 165 3.08 -0.10 3.47
CA GLU A 165 2.67 -0.41 4.85
C GLU A 165 1.29 -1.05 4.88
N PHE A 166 0.41 -0.62 3.96
CA PHE A 166 -0.86 -1.29 3.71
C PHE A 166 -0.71 -2.73 3.21
N TYR A 167 0.42 -3.07 2.59
CA TYR A 167 0.71 -4.47 2.22
C TYR A 167 1.19 -5.31 3.41
N GLU A 168 1.74 -4.66 4.44
CA GLU A 168 2.24 -5.30 5.66
C GLU A 168 1.13 -5.52 6.69
N GLY A 169 0.21 -4.55 6.85
CA GLY A 169 -0.84 -4.50 7.88
C GLY A 169 -2.15 -5.16 7.46
#